data_AF-A0A4V6QD03-F1
#
_entry.id   AF-A0A4V6QD03-F1
#
_cell.length_a   1.000
_cell.length_b   1.000
_cell.length_c   1.000
_cell.angle_alpha   90.00
_cell.angle_beta   90.00
_cell.angle_gamma   90.00
#
_symmetry.space_group_name_H-M   'P 1'
#
loop_
_entity.id
_entity.type
_entity.pdbx_description
1 polymer ?
#
loop_
_entity_poly.entity_id
_entity_poly.type
_entity_poly.pdbx_seq_one_letter_code
_entity_poly.pdbx_strand_id
1 'polypeptide(L)'
;MRKFSMPAWPAPFATRRGHCRLALSRGAVAVLGIDAPRFGRARKTAPRVAERPLADIATAAPDELAAQIATALDEAGGKGMPVYATFSDDLVRYFIVTPPANSARMHDLRAAAGLRFQMLYGESAAAWQLVADWQAGAPFLACAVSQRLHTALQLAVRTQRGCLATVAPNFVAAWNRWRRRVAADAWLATLHGHTLTLGLVSGAARHARLAAVRNLMLPEQTPPLAWLQEQIVRAALLDNMAPPSVLHVHGAQIDAWYVAAPVGAAPASVTAGTSAETSAGTSAGTSAGTSAGTSAGTIGTPADGSGISVRWCLTGNAAVPALAQTTALPALAQLAWGGAAP
;
A
#
# COMPACT_ATOMS: atom_id res chain seq x y z
N MET A 1 1.28 4.77 17.73
CA MET A 1 1.43 3.58 16.86
C MET A 1 2.82 3.56 16.23
N ARG A 2 3.63 2.54 16.53
CA ARG A 2 5.02 2.41 16.02
C ARG A 2 5.02 2.14 14.51
N LYS A 3 6.09 2.51 13.81
CA LYS A 3 6.29 2.17 12.39
C LYS A 3 6.39 0.65 12.25
N PHE A 4 5.68 0.08 11.28
CA PHE A 4 5.87 -1.30 10.85
C PHE A 4 7.27 -1.39 10.23
N SER A 5 8.23 -1.93 10.95
CA SER A 5 9.58 -2.19 10.44
C SER A 5 10.18 -3.32 11.26
N MET A 6 10.75 -4.32 10.59
CA MET A 6 11.63 -5.28 11.24
C MET A 6 12.83 -4.53 11.86
N PRO A 7 13.41 -5.04 12.96
CA PRO A 7 14.60 -4.43 13.55
C PRO A 7 15.79 -4.56 12.59
N ALA A 8 16.40 -3.41 12.26
CA ALA A 8 17.65 -3.34 11.51
C ALA A 8 18.84 -3.56 12.47
N TRP A 9 19.77 -4.44 12.08
CA TRP A 9 21.04 -4.70 12.79
C TRP A 9 22.09 -3.65 12.39
N PRO A 10 23.00 -3.18 13.28
CA PRO A 10 24.05 -2.26 12.86
C PRO A 10 25.17 -3.02 12.13
N ALA A 11 25.63 -2.49 11.00
CA ALA A 11 26.92 -2.86 10.41
C ALA A 11 27.66 -1.60 9.94
N PRO A 12 28.95 -1.45 10.28
CA PRO A 12 29.79 -0.38 9.77
C PRO A 12 30.42 -0.84 8.45
N PHE A 13 29.93 -0.35 7.32
CA PHE A 13 30.59 -0.54 6.02
C PHE A 13 30.74 0.80 5.31
N ALA A 14 31.95 1.03 4.79
CA ALA A 14 32.33 2.20 4.01
C ALA A 14 31.32 2.43 2.88
N THR A 15 30.58 3.53 2.98
CA THR A 15 29.33 3.75 2.26
C THR A 15 29.57 4.03 0.77
N ARG A 16 29.23 3.08 -0.11
CA ARG A 16 28.56 3.49 -1.36
C ARG A 16 27.30 4.24 -0.91
N ARG A 17 27.24 5.55 -1.18
CA ARG A 17 26.03 6.32 -0.91
C ARG A 17 25.01 5.93 -1.98
N GLY A 18 23.94 5.27 -1.58
CA GLY A 18 22.86 4.81 -2.46
C GLY A 18 22.01 3.73 -1.78
N HIS A 19 20.94 3.29 -2.42
CA HIS A 19 20.11 2.18 -1.95
C HIS A 19 19.45 1.43 -3.12
N CYS A 20 19.07 0.19 -2.86
CA CYS A 20 18.30 -0.62 -3.80
C CYS A 20 16.87 -0.79 -3.31
N ARG A 21 15.93 -0.77 -4.24
CA ARG A 21 14.56 -1.18 -4.01
C ARG A 21 14.31 -2.46 -4.75
N LEU A 22 13.75 -3.44 -4.06
CA LEU A 22 13.52 -4.76 -4.58
C LEU A 22 12.04 -5.06 -4.42
N ALA A 23 11.38 -5.43 -5.52
CA ALA A 23 9.99 -5.85 -5.54
C ALA A 23 9.93 -7.34 -5.93
N LEU A 24 9.17 -8.13 -5.18
CA LEU A 24 8.97 -9.56 -5.43
C LEU A 24 7.49 -9.82 -5.73
N SER A 25 7.23 -10.49 -6.85
CA SER A 25 5.91 -11.02 -7.21
C SER A 25 6.03 -12.53 -7.49
N ARG A 26 4.89 -13.20 -7.71
CA ARG A 26 4.84 -14.66 -7.85
C ARG A 26 5.72 -15.26 -8.95
N GLY A 27 6.06 -14.49 -9.98
CA GLY A 27 6.88 -14.96 -11.09
C GLY A 27 8.01 -14.02 -11.49
N ALA A 28 8.27 -12.97 -10.71
CA ALA A 28 9.29 -12.00 -11.07
C ALA A 28 9.93 -11.32 -9.84
N VAL A 29 11.19 -10.94 -10.01
CA VAL A 29 11.90 -10.02 -9.15
C VAL A 29 12.29 -8.80 -9.96
N ALA A 30 12.01 -7.62 -9.43
CA ALA A 30 12.47 -6.38 -10.02
C ALA A 30 13.32 -5.60 -9.00
N VAL A 31 14.43 -5.03 -9.46
CA VAL A 31 15.35 -4.24 -8.64
C VAL A 31 15.60 -2.89 -9.30
N LEU A 32 15.51 -1.83 -8.49
CA LEU A 32 15.87 -0.46 -8.82
C LEU A 32 17.06 -0.03 -7.96
N GLY A 33 18.22 0.15 -8.57
CA GLY A 33 19.42 0.70 -7.96
C GLY A 33 19.43 2.23 -8.07
N ILE A 34 19.56 2.91 -6.92
CA ILE A 34 19.64 4.37 -6.83
C ILE A 34 20.96 4.75 -6.20
N ASP A 35 21.87 5.31 -7.01
CA ASP A 35 23.11 5.89 -6.53
C ASP A 35 22.84 7.28 -5.92
N ALA A 36 23.46 7.57 -4.78
CA ALA A 36 23.46 8.93 -4.26
C ALA A 36 24.63 9.73 -4.88
N PRO A 37 24.46 11.04 -5.10
CA PRO A 37 25.52 11.87 -5.64
C PRO A 37 26.73 11.89 -4.70
N ARG A 38 27.92 11.67 -5.25
CA ARG A 38 29.19 11.94 -4.55
C ARG A 38 29.44 13.45 -4.55
N PHE A 39 29.93 13.97 -3.43
CA PHE A 39 30.32 15.36 -3.17
C PHE A 39 30.62 16.19 -4.43
N GLY A 40 29.84 17.26 -4.65
CA GLY A 40 30.18 18.35 -5.56
C GLY A 40 30.01 18.11 -7.06
N ARG A 41 29.71 16.88 -7.52
CA ARG A 41 29.33 16.63 -8.92
C ARG A 41 27.96 15.97 -8.97
N ALA A 42 26.94 16.75 -9.30
CA ALA A 42 25.62 16.27 -9.67
C ALA A 42 25.71 15.55 -11.03
N ARG A 43 26.42 14.42 -11.10
CA ARG A 43 26.24 13.50 -12.22
C ARG A 43 24.91 12.81 -11.96
N LYS A 44 23.91 13.17 -12.75
CA LYS A 44 22.58 12.56 -12.76
C LYS A 44 22.74 11.12 -13.26
N THR A 45 23.24 10.23 -12.39
CA THR A 45 23.35 8.80 -12.73
C THR A 45 21.93 8.28 -12.90
N ALA A 46 21.63 7.77 -14.09
CA ALA A 46 20.32 7.20 -14.36
C ALA A 46 20.09 6.00 -13.42
N PRO A 47 18.88 5.86 -12.85
CA PRO A 47 18.54 4.69 -12.07
C PRO A 47 18.79 3.42 -12.88
N ARG A 48 19.34 2.39 -12.23
CA ARG A 48 19.55 1.07 -12.84
C ARG A 48 18.36 0.18 -12.53
N VAL A 49 17.79 -0.44 -13.54
CA VAL A 49 16.64 -1.33 -13.41
C VAL A 49 17.03 -2.71 -13.92
N ALA A 50 16.74 -3.72 -13.12
CA ALA A 50 16.83 -5.12 -13.51
C ALA A 50 15.50 -5.79 -13.19
N GLU A 51 14.95 -6.54 -14.14
CA GLU A 51 13.77 -7.37 -13.93
C GLU A 51 14.10 -8.77 -14.44
N ARG A 52 13.82 -9.78 -13.62
CA ARG A 52 14.08 -11.18 -13.95
C ARG A 52 12.87 -12.04 -13.59
N PRO A 53 12.56 -13.06 -14.41
CA PRO A 53 11.63 -14.09 -13.99
C PRO A 53 12.18 -14.77 -12.74
N LEU A 54 11.28 -15.11 -11.83
CA LEU A 54 11.57 -15.87 -10.63
C LEU A 54 10.96 -17.26 -10.79
N ALA A 55 11.73 -18.31 -10.45
CA ALA A 55 11.19 -19.66 -10.39
C ALA A 55 10.01 -19.76 -9.41
N ASP A 56 9.15 -20.74 -9.61
CA ASP A 56 7.94 -20.91 -8.80
C ASP A 56 8.30 -21.03 -7.32
N ILE A 57 7.90 -20.02 -6.54
CA ILE A 57 8.22 -19.87 -5.13
C ILE A 57 7.71 -21.07 -4.31
N ALA A 58 6.64 -21.74 -4.77
CA ALA A 58 6.09 -22.90 -4.09
C ALA A 58 7.02 -24.13 -4.16
N THR A 59 7.85 -24.25 -5.20
CA THR A 59 8.61 -25.47 -5.50
C THR A 59 10.13 -25.26 -5.57
N ALA A 60 10.61 -24.10 -6.00
CA ALA A 60 12.02 -23.79 -6.27
C ALA A 60 12.87 -23.62 -5.00
N ALA A 61 14.04 -24.27 -4.89
CA ALA A 61 14.86 -24.32 -3.66
C ALA A 61 15.19 -22.91 -3.10
N PRO A 62 15.32 -22.72 -1.77
CA PRO A 62 15.69 -21.40 -1.23
C PRO A 62 16.98 -20.84 -1.84
N ASP A 63 17.97 -21.70 -2.10
CA ASP A 63 19.25 -21.30 -2.70
C ASP A 63 19.11 -20.88 -4.15
N GLU A 64 18.23 -21.54 -4.90
CA GLU A 64 17.93 -21.21 -6.29
C GLU A 64 17.24 -19.84 -6.38
N LEU A 65 16.22 -19.62 -5.54
CA LEU A 65 15.54 -18.32 -5.41
C LEU A 65 16.54 -17.24 -4.98
N ALA A 66 17.43 -17.54 -4.03
CA ALA A 66 18.45 -16.61 -3.56
C ALA A 66 19.43 -16.23 -4.68
N ALA A 67 19.87 -17.19 -5.51
CA ALA A 67 20.75 -16.94 -6.63
C ALA A 67 20.10 -16.04 -7.69
N GLN A 68 18.83 -16.27 -8.01
CA GLN A 68 18.07 -15.44 -8.95
C GLN A 68 17.91 -14.00 -8.42
N ILE A 69 17.54 -13.84 -7.15
CA ILE A 69 17.44 -12.53 -6.50
C ILE A 69 18.81 -11.82 -6.44
N ALA A 70 19.87 -12.55 -6.10
CA ALA A 70 21.22 -12.00 -6.04
C ALA A 70 21.71 -11.53 -7.41
N THR A 71 21.35 -12.24 -8.48
CA THR A 71 21.69 -11.85 -9.85
C THR A 71 20.98 -10.56 -10.25
N ALA A 72 19.68 -10.43 -9.97
CA ALA A 72 18.93 -9.19 -10.22
C ALA A 72 19.49 -8.00 -9.41
N LEU A 73 19.93 -8.23 -8.17
CA LEU A 73 20.61 -7.22 -7.35
C LEU A 73 21.95 -6.78 -7.96
N ASP A 74 22.75 -7.71 -8.50
CA ASP A 74 24.04 -7.41 -9.13
C ASP A 74 23.87 -6.60 -10.42
N GLU A 75 22.91 -6.99 -11.27
CA GLU A 75 22.55 -6.28 -12.51
C GLU A 75 22.13 -4.82 -12.23
N ALA A 76 21.36 -4.60 -11.15
CA ALA A 76 20.99 -3.27 -10.70
C ALA A 76 22.13 -2.50 -9.99
N GLY A 77 23.32 -3.10 -9.83
CA GLY A 77 24.49 -2.50 -9.18
C GLY A 77 24.42 -2.47 -7.65
N GLY A 78 23.56 -3.28 -7.03
CA GLY A 78 23.22 -3.23 -5.61
C GLY A 78 24.23 -3.80 -4.63
N LYS A 79 25.40 -4.21 -5.10
CA LYS A 79 26.46 -4.78 -4.26
C LYS A 79 26.87 -3.81 -3.15
N GLY A 80 26.80 -4.26 -1.91
CA GLY A 80 27.13 -3.47 -0.73
C GLY A 80 26.12 -2.38 -0.35
N MET A 81 24.95 -2.32 -0.99
CA MET A 81 23.95 -1.27 -0.76
C MET A 81 22.85 -1.74 0.20
N PRO A 82 22.23 -0.81 0.95
CA PRO A 82 21.00 -1.10 1.67
C PRO A 82 19.87 -1.48 0.72
N VAL A 83 19.16 -2.56 1.00
CA VAL A 83 18.05 -3.10 0.20
C VAL A 83 16.73 -2.88 0.93
N TYR A 84 15.79 -2.24 0.26
CA TYR A 84 14.41 -2.04 0.69
C TYR A 84 13.52 -2.99 -0.12
N ALA A 85 13.10 -4.09 0.48
CA ALA A 85 12.31 -5.12 -0.17
C ALA A 85 10.81 -4.90 0.03
N THR A 86 10.04 -5.12 -1.02
CA THR A 86 8.57 -5.13 -0.99
C THR A 86 8.04 -6.42 -1.61
N PHE A 87 7.11 -7.07 -0.90
CA PHE A 87 6.39 -8.23 -1.44
C PHE A 87 5.08 -7.77 -2.07
N SER A 88 4.77 -8.32 -3.22
CA SER A 88 3.44 -8.27 -3.79
C SER A 88 2.43 -8.90 -2.84
N ASP A 89 1.21 -8.36 -2.85
CA ASP A 89 0.15 -8.73 -1.92
C ASP A 89 -0.42 -10.15 -2.16
N ASP A 90 -0.13 -10.75 -3.32
CA ASP A 90 -0.44 -12.15 -3.65
C ASP A 90 0.50 -13.17 -2.98
N LEU A 91 1.70 -12.74 -2.56
CA LEU A 91 2.67 -13.54 -1.82
C LEU A 91 2.47 -13.49 -0.30
N VAL A 92 1.53 -12.66 0.15
CA VAL A 92 1.36 -12.34 1.56
C VAL A 92 -0.04 -12.70 2.01
N ARG A 93 -0.12 -13.36 3.16
CA ARG A 93 -1.38 -13.68 3.82
C ARG A 93 -1.66 -12.66 4.91
N TYR A 94 -2.74 -11.91 4.73
CA TYR A 94 -3.21 -10.91 5.68
C TYR A 94 -4.33 -11.47 6.55
N PHE A 95 -4.26 -11.18 7.84
CA PHE A 95 -5.33 -11.52 8.77
C PHE A 95 -5.30 -10.60 9.98
N ILE A 96 -6.48 -10.38 10.56
CA ILE A 96 -6.62 -9.66 11.81
C ILE A 96 -6.56 -10.66 12.97
N VAL A 97 -5.76 -10.32 13.97
CA VAL A 97 -5.61 -11.09 15.21
C VAL A 97 -6.29 -10.31 16.33
N THR A 98 -7.24 -10.98 16.99
CA THR A 98 -7.82 -10.47 18.23
C THR A 98 -6.98 -11.00 19.39
N PRO A 99 -6.31 -10.13 20.18
CA PRO A 99 -5.51 -10.58 21.31
C PRO A 99 -6.40 -11.24 22.37
N PRO A 100 -5.98 -12.37 22.98
CA PRO A 100 -6.69 -12.95 24.11
C PRO A 100 -6.77 -11.97 25.28
N ALA A 101 -7.83 -12.06 26.08
CA ALA A 101 -7.92 -11.31 27.34
C ALA A 101 -6.67 -11.58 28.20
N ASN A 102 -6.10 -10.51 28.76
CA ASN A 102 -4.86 -10.53 29.58
C ASN A 102 -3.55 -10.82 28.85
N SER A 103 -3.50 -10.75 27.51
CA SER A 103 -2.25 -10.88 26.74
C SER A 103 -1.34 -9.67 26.91
N ALA A 104 -0.55 -9.66 27.99
CA ALA A 104 0.40 -8.57 28.24
C ALA A 104 1.77 -8.82 27.58
N ARG A 105 2.09 -10.09 27.27
CA ARG A 105 3.43 -10.46 26.79
C ARG A 105 3.45 -10.66 25.28
N MET A 106 4.60 -10.34 24.69
CA MET A 106 4.84 -10.54 23.26
C MET A 106 4.71 -12.01 22.83
N HIS A 107 5.05 -12.95 23.72
CA HIS A 107 4.89 -14.38 23.46
C HIS A 107 3.42 -14.76 23.23
N ASP A 108 2.51 -14.23 24.07
CA ASP A 108 1.07 -14.48 23.98
C ASP A 108 0.50 -13.96 22.66
N LEU A 109 0.92 -12.76 22.24
CA LEU A 109 0.49 -12.17 20.97
C LEU A 109 0.97 -12.99 19.76
N ARG A 110 2.21 -13.52 19.81
CA ARG A 110 2.74 -14.40 18.76
C ARG A 110 2.02 -15.74 18.72
N ALA A 111 1.73 -16.32 19.87
CA ALA A 111 0.97 -17.56 19.97
C ALA A 111 -0.45 -17.38 19.41
N ALA A 112 -1.13 -16.27 19.76
CA ALA A 112 -2.44 -15.93 19.23
C ALA A 112 -2.42 -15.74 17.70
N ALA A 113 -1.40 -15.06 17.17
CA ALA A 113 -1.23 -14.90 15.72
C ALA A 113 -0.98 -16.24 15.02
N GLY A 114 -0.16 -17.12 15.61
CA GLY A 114 0.12 -18.47 15.08
C GLY A 114 -1.12 -19.36 15.07
N LEU A 115 -1.89 -19.38 16.17
CA LEU A 115 -3.15 -20.12 16.25
C LEU A 115 -4.16 -19.61 15.21
N ARG A 116 -4.32 -18.28 15.13
CA ARG A 116 -5.25 -17.66 14.16
C ARG A 116 -4.85 -17.99 12.72
N PHE A 117 -3.57 -17.97 12.41
CA PHE A 117 -3.05 -18.37 11.11
C PHE A 117 -3.41 -19.82 10.78
N GLN A 118 -3.15 -20.75 11.70
CA GLN A 118 -3.47 -22.16 11.51
C GLN A 118 -4.99 -22.39 11.32
N MET A 119 -5.83 -21.68 12.07
CA MET A 119 -7.29 -21.78 11.93
C MET A 119 -7.80 -21.27 10.58
N LEU A 120 -7.20 -20.20 10.04
CA LEU A 120 -7.64 -19.58 8.79
C LEU A 120 -7.15 -20.34 7.55
N TYR A 121 -5.93 -20.89 7.60
CA TYR A 121 -5.27 -21.45 6.43
C TYR A 121 -5.03 -22.96 6.51
N GLY A 122 -5.27 -23.60 7.64
CA GLY A 122 -5.02 -25.04 7.82
C GLY A 122 -3.54 -25.42 7.78
N GLU A 123 -2.63 -24.45 7.89
CA GLU A 123 -1.18 -24.65 7.75
C GLU A 123 -0.42 -24.34 9.05
N SER A 124 0.73 -24.99 9.23
CA SER A 124 1.61 -24.71 10.36
C SER A 124 2.27 -23.35 10.22
N ALA A 125 2.18 -22.51 11.26
CA ALA A 125 2.85 -21.22 11.31
C ALA A 125 4.39 -21.34 11.26
N ALA A 126 4.98 -22.51 11.52
CA ALA A 126 6.44 -22.71 11.50
C ALA A 126 7.04 -22.58 10.09
N ALA A 127 6.26 -22.85 9.03
CA ALA A 127 6.69 -22.68 7.64
C ALA A 127 6.57 -21.23 7.13
N TRP A 128 6.12 -20.32 8.01
CA TRP A 128 5.77 -18.95 7.65
C TRP A 128 6.46 -17.94 8.58
N GLN A 129 6.97 -16.86 8.00
CA GLN A 129 7.43 -15.71 8.74
C GLN A 129 6.22 -14.82 9.06
N LEU A 130 5.76 -14.84 10.31
CA LEU A 130 4.70 -13.97 10.80
C LEU A 130 5.29 -12.65 11.32
N VAL A 131 4.65 -11.54 10.97
CA VAL A 131 4.95 -10.20 11.50
C VAL A 131 3.63 -9.47 11.73
N ALA A 132 3.56 -8.66 12.77
CA ALA A 132 2.40 -7.84 13.09
C ALA A 132 2.82 -6.52 13.73
N ASP A 133 1.85 -5.61 13.90
CA ASP A 133 2.00 -4.39 14.72
C ASP A 133 1.91 -4.64 16.24
N TRP A 134 1.64 -5.88 16.65
CA TRP A 134 1.65 -6.38 18.03
C TRP A 134 0.95 -5.46 19.03
N GLN A 135 -0.38 -5.53 19.08
CA GLN A 135 -1.18 -4.75 20.03
C GLN A 135 -1.87 -5.67 21.04
N ALA A 136 -1.63 -5.43 22.32
CA ALA A 136 -2.28 -6.17 23.40
C ALA A 136 -3.74 -5.76 23.63
N GLY A 137 -4.05 -4.47 23.44
CA GLY A 137 -5.34 -3.89 23.82
C GLY A 137 -6.37 -3.76 22.68
N ALA A 138 -6.06 -4.23 21.47
CA ALA A 138 -6.96 -4.09 20.33
C ALA A 138 -6.63 -5.12 19.24
N PRO A 139 -7.60 -5.47 18.39
CA PRO A 139 -7.34 -6.21 17.16
C PRO A 139 -6.28 -5.53 16.31
N PHE A 140 -5.41 -6.34 15.72
CA PHE A 140 -4.20 -5.86 15.07
C PHE A 140 -3.90 -6.65 13.78
N LEU A 141 -3.18 -6.02 12.85
CA LEU A 141 -2.91 -6.62 11.54
C LEU A 141 -1.67 -7.51 11.62
N ALA A 142 -1.83 -8.77 11.24
CA ALA A 142 -0.73 -9.68 10.99
C ALA A 142 -0.59 -9.96 9.48
N CYS A 143 0.65 -10.14 9.06
CA CYS A 143 1.00 -10.62 7.74
C CYS A 143 1.92 -11.84 7.87
N ALA A 144 1.72 -12.82 7.00
CA ALA A 144 2.59 -13.99 6.89
C ALA A 144 3.14 -14.09 5.47
N VAL A 145 4.44 -14.36 5.36
CA VAL A 145 5.13 -14.69 4.10
C VAL A 145 5.84 -16.02 4.25
N SER A 146 5.98 -16.77 3.17
CA SER A 146 6.69 -18.06 3.20
C SER A 146 8.09 -17.91 3.79
N GLN A 147 8.43 -18.74 4.78
CA GLN A 147 9.75 -18.73 5.41
C GLN A 147 10.86 -18.99 4.40
N ARG A 148 10.57 -19.81 3.38
CA ARG A 148 11.46 -20.12 2.25
C ARG A 148 11.84 -18.86 1.48
N LEU A 149 10.85 -18.07 1.08
CA LEU A 149 11.06 -16.84 0.33
C LEU A 149 11.81 -15.79 1.17
N HIS A 150 11.43 -15.66 2.46
CA HIS A 150 12.12 -14.75 3.38
C HIS A 150 13.60 -15.14 3.55
N THR A 151 13.89 -16.43 3.67
CA THR A 151 15.27 -16.96 3.79
C THR A 151 16.06 -16.73 2.50
N ALA A 152 15.46 -16.98 1.34
CA ALA A 152 16.07 -16.73 0.04
C ALA A 152 16.45 -15.25 -0.14
N LEU A 153 15.56 -14.32 0.23
CA LEU A 153 15.83 -12.89 0.22
C LEU A 153 17.01 -12.51 1.14
N GLN A 154 17.05 -13.04 2.36
CA GLN A 154 18.14 -12.79 3.28
C GLN A 154 19.48 -13.31 2.75
N LEU A 155 19.49 -14.52 2.20
CA LEU A 155 20.68 -15.12 1.62
C LEU A 155 21.19 -14.30 0.42
N ALA A 156 20.29 -13.90 -0.49
CA ALA A 156 20.64 -13.10 -1.66
C ALA A 156 21.30 -11.77 -1.28
N VAL A 157 20.74 -11.05 -0.30
CA VAL A 157 21.29 -9.76 0.16
C VAL A 157 22.65 -9.94 0.82
N ARG A 158 22.84 -11.01 1.60
CA ARG A 158 24.14 -11.35 2.22
C ARG A 158 25.19 -11.69 1.17
N THR A 159 24.85 -12.47 0.14
CA THR A 159 25.73 -12.78 -0.99
C THR A 159 26.21 -11.52 -1.70
N GLN A 160 25.33 -10.51 -1.81
CA GLN A 160 25.67 -9.20 -2.37
C GLN A 160 26.39 -8.26 -1.40
N ARG A 161 26.75 -8.73 -0.20
CA ARG A 161 27.35 -7.94 0.89
C ARG A 161 26.53 -6.70 1.27
N GLY A 162 25.22 -6.71 0.94
CA GLY A 162 24.30 -5.63 1.28
C GLY A 162 23.72 -5.82 2.68
N CYS A 163 22.83 -4.90 3.07
CA CYS A 163 22.02 -5.05 4.28
C CYS A 163 20.54 -4.92 3.94
N LEU A 164 19.71 -5.79 4.49
CA LEU A 164 18.27 -5.73 4.29
C LEU A 164 17.70 -4.68 5.25
N ALA A 165 17.44 -3.48 4.74
CA ALA A 165 17.05 -2.33 5.55
C ALA A 165 15.59 -2.42 5.98
N THR A 166 14.70 -2.77 5.05
CA THR A 166 13.28 -2.98 5.34
C THR A 166 12.72 -4.09 4.48
N VAL A 167 11.73 -4.80 5.03
CA VAL A 167 10.88 -5.73 4.29
C VAL A 167 9.45 -5.40 4.66
N ALA A 168 8.61 -5.13 3.67
CA ALA A 168 7.19 -4.87 3.91
C ALA A 168 6.34 -5.41 2.75
N PRO A 169 5.16 -5.94 3.01
CA PRO A 169 4.17 -6.14 1.96
C PRO A 169 3.74 -4.79 1.32
N ASN A 170 3.36 -4.80 0.05
CA ASN A 170 3.02 -3.60 -0.71
C ASN A 170 1.87 -2.82 -0.06
N PHE A 171 0.77 -3.50 0.28
CA PHE A 171 -0.35 -2.91 1.00
C PHE A 171 0.07 -2.26 2.33
N VAL A 172 0.92 -2.94 3.12
CA VAL A 172 1.40 -2.42 4.41
C VAL A 172 2.29 -1.18 4.21
N ALA A 173 3.13 -1.18 3.18
CA ALA A 173 3.95 -0.03 2.82
C ALA A 173 3.08 1.19 2.44
N ALA A 174 2.04 0.98 1.63
CA ALA A 174 1.06 2.00 1.27
C ALA A 174 0.29 2.50 2.51
N TRP A 175 -0.23 1.59 3.33
CA TRP A 175 -0.93 1.92 4.57
C TRP A 175 -0.07 2.77 5.52
N ASN A 176 1.18 2.39 5.75
CA ASN A 176 2.08 3.15 6.63
C ASN A 176 2.33 4.58 6.14
N ARG A 177 2.34 4.78 4.82
CA ARG A 177 2.52 6.09 4.21
C ARG A 177 1.26 6.95 4.34
N TRP A 178 0.08 6.35 4.18
CA TRP A 178 -1.17 7.09 4.00
C TRP A 178 -2.12 7.09 5.19
N ARG A 179 -1.96 6.20 6.18
CA ARG A 179 -2.85 6.10 7.34
C ARG A 179 -3.10 7.40 8.11
N ARG A 180 -2.20 8.39 8.01
CA ARG A 180 -2.35 9.72 8.64
C ARG A 180 -3.19 10.70 7.82
N ARG A 181 -3.49 10.36 6.57
CA ARG A 181 -4.21 11.17 5.57
C ARG A 181 -5.54 10.55 5.16
N VAL A 182 -5.78 9.28 5.48
CA VAL A 182 -7.03 8.58 5.21
C VAL A 182 -8.11 9.11 6.16
N ALA A 183 -9.21 9.62 5.60
CA ALA A 183 -10.37 10.08 6.35
C ALA A 183 -11.14 8.89 6.99
N ALA A 184 -12.04 9.18 7.93
CA ALA A 184 -12.79 8.14 8.65
C ALA A 184 -13.73 7.34 7.74
N ASP A 185 -14.17 7.93 6.64
CA ASP A 185 -15.09 7.38 5.63
C ASP A 185 -14.35 6.88 4.37
N ALA A 186 -13.02 6.78 4.42
CA ALA A 186 -12.19 6.40 3.30
C ALA A 186 -11.50 5.06 3.53
N TRP A 187 -11.48 4.22 2.49
CA TRP A 187 -10.71 2.98 2.47
C TRP A 187 -9.45 3.12 1.62
N LEU A 188 -8.51 2.19 1.82
CA LEU A 188 -7.26 2.14 1.07
C LEU A 188 -7.19 0.85 0.28
N ALA A 189 -6.70 0.90 -0.95
CA ALA A 189 -6.39 -0.26 -1.76
C ALA A 189 -5.00 -0.17 -2.38
N THR A 190 -4.37 -1.32 -2.57
CA THR A 190 -3.22 -1.48 -3.48
C THR A 190 -3.64 -2.35 -4.67
N LEU A 191 -3.23 -1.96 -5.86
CA LEU A 191 -3.38 -2.74 -7.08
C LEU A 191 -1.99 -3.10 -7.60
N HIS A 192 -1.72 -4.40 -7.68
CA HIS A 192 -0.49 -4.95 -8.21
C HIS A 192 -0.78 -6.17 -9.09
N GLY A 193 -0.35 -6.12 -10.35
CA GLY A 193 -0.74 -7.11 -11.35
C GLY A 193 -2.26 -7.25 -11.44
N HIS A 194 -2.77 -8.46 -11.18
CA HIS A 194 -4.20 -8.79 -11.18
C HIS A 194 -4.82 -8.88 -9.78
N THR A 195 -4.14 -8.38 -8.74
CA THR A 195 -4.61 -8.43 -7.36
C THR A 195 -4.89 -7.03 -6.84
N LEU A 196 -6.14 -6.80 -6.41
CA LEU A 196 -6.53 -5.63 -5.64
C LEU A 196 -6.63 -6.01 -4.16
N THR A 197 -5.79 -5.42 -3.33
CA THR A 197 -5.83 -5.62 -1.88
C THR A 197 -6.52 -4.43 -1.22
N LEU A 198 -7.71 -4.67 -0.68
CA LEU A 198 -8.55 -3.71 0.00
C LEU A 198 -8.29 -3.74 1.51
N GLY A 199 -8.00 -2.59 2.09
CA GLY A 199 -7.96 -2.33 3.52
C GLY A 199 -9.24 -1.64 3.97
N LEU A 200 -10.05 -2.34 4.75
CA LEU A 200 -11.25 -1.78 5.35
C LEU A 200 -10.83 -1.03 6.61
N VAL A 201 -11.17 0.25 6.66
CA VAL A 201 -10.77 1.15 7.73
C VAL A 201 -11.96 1.45 8.62
N SER A 202 -11.77 1.30 9.93
CA SER A 202 -12.76 1.65 10.96
C SER A 202 -12.17 2.65 11.95
N GLY A 203 -13.05 3.44 12.56
CA GLY A 203 -12.71 4.47 13.54
C GLY A 203 -12.49 5.86 12.93
N ALA A 204 -12.56 6.89 13.78
CA ALA A 204 -12.35 8.28 13.37
C ALA A 204 -10.90 8.54 12.94
N ALA A 205 -10.63 9.57 12.11
CA ALA A 205 -9.34 9.82 11.46
C ALA A 205 -8.09 9.77 12.37
N ARG A 206 -8.18 10.17 13.65
CA ARG A 206 -7.05 10.06 14.61
C ARG A 206 -6.81 8.65 15.17
N HIS A 207 -7.80 7.78 15.05
CA HIS A 207 -7.81 6.39 15.52
C HIS A 207 -8.14 5.39 14.41
N ALA A 208 -8.00 5.78 13.14
CA ALA A 208 -8.23 4.92 11.99
C ALA A 208 -7.40 3.64 12.10
N ARG A 209 -8.09 2.50 12.05
CA ARG A 209 -7.52 1.16 12.21
C ARG A 209 -8.01 0.28 11.08
N LEU A 210 -7.19 -0.68 10.67
CA LEU A 210 -7.61 -1.70 9.74
C LEU A 210 -8.51 -2.70 10.47
N ALA A 211 -9.77 -2.77 10.02
CA ALA A 211 -10.76 -3.72 10.51
C ALA A 211 -10.66 -5.05 9.77
N ALA A 212 -10.32 -5.01 8.47
CA ALA A 212 -10.07 -6.19 7.65
C ALA A 212 -9.15 -5.85 6.47
N VAL A 213 -8.54 -6.87 5.89
CA VAL A 213 -7.80 -6.78 4.62
C VAL A 213 -8.30 -7.90 3.71
N ARG A 214 -8.68 -7.57 2.48
CA ARG A 214 -9.22 -8.52 1.51
C ARG A 214 -8.44 -8.43 0.20
N ASN A 215 -8.03 -9.59 -0.31
CA ASN A 215 -7.46 -9.70 -1.64
C ASN A 215 -8.58 -10.07 -2.62
N LEU A 216 -8.74 -9.27 -3.66
CA LEU A 216 -9.65 -9.51 -4.77
C LEU A 216 -8.85 -9.78 -6.03
N MET A 217 -9.15 -10.88 -6.71
CA MET A 217 -8.64 -11.13 -8.05
C MET A 217 -9.47 -10.33 -9.04
N LEU A 218 -8.79 -9.59 -9.93
CA LEU A 218 -9.45 -8.93 -11.03
C LEU A 218 -9.90 -9.99 -12.06
N PRO A 219 -11.17 -9.97 -12.52
CA PRO A 219 -11.67 -10.94 -13.49
C PRO A 219 -11.05 -10.73 -14.89
N GLU A 220 -10.65 -9.51 -15.20
CA GLU A 220 -10.04 -9.09 -16.46
C GLU A 220 -9.02 -7.98 -16.22
N GLN A 221 -8.27 -7.56 -17.24
CA GLN A 221 -7.25 -6.51 -17.09
C GLN A 221 -7.84 -5.14 -16.74
N THR A 222 -9.04 -4.83 -17.23
CA THR A 222 -9.70 -3.53 -17.07
C THR A 222 -11.17 -3.73 -16.67
N PRO A 223 -11.44 -4.20 -15.43
CA PRO A 223 -12.79 -4.41 -14.97
C PRO A 223 -13.57 -3.10 -14.89
N PRO A 224 -14.89 -3.11 -15.13
CA PRO A 224 -15.72 -1.92 -15.05
C PRO A 224 -15.78 -1.37 -13.62
N LEU A 225 -16.03 -0.06 -13.49
CA LEU A 225 -16.19 0.59 -12.18
C LEU A 225 -17.35 -0.03 -11.36
N ALA A 226 -18.43 -0.46 -12.03
CA ALA A 226 -19.56 -1.13 -11.38
C ALA A 226 -19.14 -2.41 -10.64
N TRP A 227 -18.27 -3.23 -11.25
CA TRP A 227 -17.72 -4.41 -10.60
C TRP A 227 -16.96 -4.04 -9.31
N LEU A 228 -16.13 -2.99 -9.37
CA LEU A 228 -15.38 -2.52 -8.19
C LEU A 228 -16.34 -2.06 -7.09
N GLN A 229 -17.39 -1.30 -7.43
CA GLN A 229 -18.40 -0.85 -6.49
C GLN A 229 -19.13 -2.02 -5.82
N GLU A 230 -19.54 -3.04 -6.59
CA GLU A 230 -20.14 -4.26 -6.06
C GLU A 230 -19.20 -4.99 -5.10
N GLN A 231 -17.90 -5.09 -5.44
CA GLN A 231 -16.93 -5.73 -4.55
C GLN A 231 -16.72 -4.94 -3.26
N ILE A 232 -16.75 -3.60 -3.31
CA ILE A 232 -16.63 -2.76 -2.11
C ILE A 232 -17.86 -2.93 -1.21
N VAL A 233 -19.07 -2.90 -1.79
CA VAL A 233 -20.32 -3.13 -1.03
C VAL A 233 -20.32 -4.53 -0.42
N ARG A 234 -19.92 -5.55 -1.18
CA ARG A 234 -19.78 -6.92 -0.67
C ARG A 234 -18.79 -7.01 0.48
N ALA A 235 -17.63 -6.36 0.37
CA ALA A 235 -16.64 -6.32 1.44
C ALA A 235 -17.19 -5.65 2.70
N ALA A 236 -17.93 -4.54 2.53
CA ALA A 236 -18.59 -3.84 3.63
C ALA A 236 -19.60 -4.75 4.36
N LEU A 237 -20.43 -5.47 3.61
CA LEU A 237 -21.40 -6.42 4.17
C LEU A 237 -20.73 -7.57 4.93
N LEU A 238 -19.64 -8.13 4.40
CA LEU A 238 -18.94 -9.25 5.03
C LEU A 238 -18.29 -8.89 6.38
N ASP A 239 -17.89 -7.63 6.56
CA ASP A 239 -17.30 -7.13 7.80
C ASP A 239 -18.29 -6.30 8.65
N ASN A 240 -19.58 -6.28 8.26
CA ASN A 240 -20.64 -5.51 8.90
C ASN A 240 -20.28 -4.02 9.09
N MET A 241 -19.77 -3.41 8.02
CA MET A 241 -19.34 -2.02 7.94
C MET A 241 -20.17 -1.26 6.91
N ALA A 242 -20.25 0.07 7.07
CA ALA A 242 -20.77 0.93 6.00
C ALA A 242 -19.75 1.00 4.85
N PRO A 243 -20.21 1.06 3.58
CA PRO A 243 -19.33 1.28 2.44
C PRO A 243 -18.63 2.66 2.55
N PRO A 244 -17.39 2.79 2.07
CA PRO A 244 -16.67 4.06 2.10
C PRO A 244 -17.26 5.04 1.08
N SER A 245 -17.16 6.34 1.35
CA SER A 245 -17.44 7.39 0.35
C SER A 245 -16.29 7.55 -0.66
N VAL A 246 -15.07 7.23 -0.22
CA VAL A 246 -13.84 7.36 -1.00
C VAL A 246 -13.00 6.09 -0.91
N LEU A 247 -12.57 5.56 -2.06
CA LEU A 247 -11.53 4.54 -2.14
C LEU A 247 -10.23 5.15 -2.65
N HIS A 248 -9.17 5.13 -1.85
CA HIS A 248 -7.83 5.51 -2.25
C HIS A 248 -7.08 4.32 -2.84
N VAL A 249 -6.71 4.37 -4.12
CA VAL A 249 -6.02 3.27 -4.81
C VAL A 249 -4.57 3.63 -5.09
N HIS A 250 -3.67 2.73 -4.72
CA HIS A 250 -2.24 2.75 -5.02
C HIS A 250 -1.90 1.67 -6.04
N GLY A 251 -1.55 2.04 -7.25
CA GLY A 251 -1.44 1.05 -8.32
C GLY A 251 -1.05 1.63 -9.65
N ALA A 252 -0.90 0.73 -10.63
CA ALA A 252 -1.13 1.11 -12.02
C ALA A 252 -2.58 1.58 -12.16
N GLN A 253 -2.80 2.70 -12.86
CA GLN A 253 -4.15 3.24 -13.02
C GLN A 253 -4.95 2.37 -14.00
N ILE A 254 -6.24 2.19 -13.70
CA ILE A 254 -7.23 1.61 -14.62
C ILE A 254 -8.13 2.75 -15.07
N ASP A 255 -8.07 3.08 -16.35
CA ASP A 255 -8.80 4.21 -16.94
C ASP A 255 -10.32 4.07 -16.74
N ALA A 256 -10.85 2.84 -16.77
CA ALA A 256 -12.25 2.55 -16.53
C ALA A 256 -12.74 2.93 -15.12
N TRP A 257 -11.83 3.12 -14.15
CA TRP A 257 -12.17 3.58 -12.79
C TRP A 257 -12.04 5.08 -12.62
N TYR A 258 -11.60 5.79 -13.66
CA TYR A 258 -11.48 7.23 -13.64
C TYR A 258 -12.84 7.85 -13.98
N VAL A 259 -13.49 8.42 -12.97
CA VAL A 259 -14.58 9.36 -13.21
C VAL A 259 -13.94 10.73 -13.35
N ALA A 260 -13.92 11.27 -14.57
CA ALA A 260 -13.51 12.65 -14.76
C ALA A 260 -14.39 13.54 -13.88
N ALA A 261 -13.76 14.36 -13.03
CA ALA A 261 -14.50 15.41 -12.34
C ALA A 261 -15.25 16.23 -13.42
N PRO A 262 -16.52 16.61 -13.20
CA PRO A 262 -17.23 17.43 -14.15
C PRO A 262 -16.39 18.69 -14.43
N VAL A 263 -16.16 18.95 -15.72
CA VAL A 263 -15.41 20.12 -16.22
C VAL A 263 -16.12 21.36 -15.67
N GLY A 264 -15.54 21.98 -14.65
CA GLY A 264 -16.14 23.11 -13.93
C GLY A 264 -15.60 23.34 -12.52
N ALA A 265 -15.02 22.32 -11.86
CA ALA A 265 -14.29 22.53 -10.61
C ALA A 265 -12.86 22.98 -10.89
N ALA A 266 -12.61 24.28 -10.84
CA ALA A 266 -11.27 24.85 -10.94
C ALA A 266 -10.32 24.19 -9.92
N PRO A 267 -9.05 23.91 -10.27
CA PRO A 267 -8.07 23.47 -9.29
C PRO A 267 -7.84 24.61 -8.30
N ALA A 268 -8.11 24.36 -7.01
CA ALA A 268 -7.72 25.28 -5.95
C ALA A 268 -6.19 25.39 -5.94
N SER A 269 -5.69 26.44 -6.60
CA SER A 269 -4.31 26.87 -6.49
C SER A 269 -4.06 27.28 -5.04
N VAL A 270 -3.13 26.58 -4.41
CA VAL A 270 -2.50 27.02 -3.17
C VAL A 270 -1.85 28.38 -3.46
N THR A 271 -2.43 29.45 -2.93
CA THR A 271 -1.78 30.76 -2.85
C THR A 271 -1.32 30.98 -1.41
N ALA A 272 -0.03 31.28 -1.27
CA ALA A 272 0.63 31.62 -0.02
C ALA A 272 0.68 33.14 0.17
N GLY A 273 0.47 33.61 1.40
CA GLY A 273 0.73 34.98 1.89
C GLY A 273 -0.31 36.03 1.45
N THR A 274 -0.68 37.07 2.20
CA THR A 274 -0.14 37.70 3.42
C THR A 274 -1.24 38.63 3.98
N SER A 275 -1.19 38.95 5.27
CA SER A 275 -2.10 39.82 6.03
C SER A 275 -2.25 41.26 5.49
N ALA A 276 -3.42 41.87 5.66
CA ALA A 276 -3.66 43.19 6.30
C ALA A 276 -5.14 43.61 6.23
N GLU A 277 -5.53 44.48 7.17
CA GLU A 277 -6.82 45.10 7.49
C GLU A 277 -7.51 45.81 6.28
N THR A 278 -8.78 46.27 6.24
CA THR A 278 -9.60 46.97 7.25
C THR A 278 -11.09 47.06 6.77
N SER A 279 -12.03 47.07 7.73
CA SER A 279 -13.31 47.82 7.83
C SER A 279 -14.49 47.70 6.82
N ALA A 280 -15.65 47.38 7.44
CA ALA A 280 -16.97 48.04 7.39
C ALA A 280 -17.92 47.85 6.20
N GLY A 281 -19.19 47.52 6.50
CA GLY A 281 -20.31 47.68 5.56
C GLY A 281 -21.56 46.82 5.86
N THR A 282 -22.45 47.36 6.68
CA THR A 282 -23.84 46.98 6.98
C THR A 282 -24.71 46.64 5.76
N SER A 283 -25.58 45.61 5.85
CA SER A 283 -27.04 45.74 5.59
C SER A 283 -27.80 44.42 5.73
N ALA A 284 -28.92 44.51 6.45
CA ALA A 284 -29.95 43.51 6.66
C ALA A 284 -30.82 43.27 5.41
N GLY A 285 -31.50 42.12 5.37
CA GLY A 285 -32.50 41.81 4.35
C GLY A 285 -33.28 40.54 4.67
N THR A 286 -34.31 40.68 5.50
CA THR A 286 -35.34 39.68 5.82
C THR A 286 -36.28 39.50 4.63
N SER A 287 -36.65 38.28 4.27
CA SER A 287 -38.01 37.98 3.79
C SER A 287 -38.31 36.49 3.85
N ALA A 288 -39.30 36.16 4.66
CA ALA A 288 -40.05 34.92 4.67
C ALA A 288 -40.95 34.82 3.42
N GLY A 289 -41.17 33.60 2.95
CA GLY A 289 -42.12 33.29 1.87
C GLY A 289 -42.58 31.84 1.99
N THR A 290 -43.67 31.65 2.73
CA THR A 290 -44.42 30.41 2.81
C THR A 290 -45.24 30.22 1.55
N SER A 291 -45.17 29.06 0.91
CA SER A 291 -46.25 28.58 0.04
C SER A 291 -46.30 27.06 0.04
N ALA A 292 -47.38 26.54 0.60
CA ALA A 292 -47.80 25.14 0.46
C ALA A 292 -48.33 24.90 -0.96
N GLY A 293 -48.00 23.73 -1.51
CA GLY A 293 -48.48 23.27 -2.81
C GLY A 293 -48.34 21.75 -2.89
N THR A 294 -49.41 21.05 -2.55
CA THR A 294 -49.58 19.61 -2.74
C THR A 294 -49.84 19.32 -4.21
N SER A 295 -49.06 18.45 -4.85
CA SER A 295 -49.55 17.67 -6.00
C SER A 295 -48.75 16.38 -6.21
N ALA A 296 -49.52 15.34 -6.49
CA ALA A 296 -49.18 13.94 -6.65
C ALA A 296 -48.11 13.60 -7.70
N GLY A 297 -47.39 12.50 -7.43
CA GLY A 297 -47.26 11.41 -8.38
C GLY A 297 -46.33 11.62 -9.57
N THR A 298 -45.04 11.41 -9.37
CA THR A 298 -44.16 10.88 -10.42
C THR A 298 -43.21 9.91 -9.74
N ILE A 299 -43.17 8.66 -10.22
CA ILE A 299 -42.17 7.66 -9.84
C ILE A 299 -40.83 8.20 -10.35
N GLY A 300 -40.16 8.96 -9.49
CA GLY A 300 -38.79 9.37 -9.69
C GLY A 300 -37.90 8.18 -9.41
N THR A 301 -37.25 7.69 -10.46
CA THR A 301 -36.00 6.94 -10.34
C THR A 301 -35.10 7.66 -9.33
N PRO A 302 -34.60 7.00 -8.27
CA PRO A 302 -33.65 7.66 -7.39
C PRO A 302 -32.41 7.98 -8.22
N ALA A 303 -32.12 9.27 -8.35
CA ALA A 303 -30.78 9.72 -8.70
C ALA A 303 -29.88 9.37 -7.51
N ASP A 304 -29.36 8.14 -7.50
CA ASP A 304 -28.45 7.64 -6.47
C ASP A 304 -27.09 8.36 -6.59
N GLY A 305 -27.02 9.53 -5.95
CA GLY A 305 -25.78 10.26 -5.70
C GLY A 305 -24.85 9.61 -4.67
N SER A 306 -25.07 8.35 -4.31
CA SER A 306 -24.26 7.57 -3.37
C SER A 306 -23.15 6.77 -4.08
N GLY A 307 -22.50 7.38 -5.08
CA GLY A 307 -21.39 6.76 -5.78
C GLY A 307 -20.12 6.74 -4.94
N ILE A 308 -19.51 5.57 -4.76
CA ILE A 308 -18.18 5.45 -4.16
C ILE A 308 -17.18 6.11 -5.11
N SER A 309 -16.48 7.15 -4.64
CA SER A 309 -15.50 7.86 -5.46
C SER A 309 -14.12 7.18 -5.38
N VAL A 310 -13.52 6.89 -6.54
CA VAL A 310 -12.19 6.27 -6.62
C VAL A 310 -11.13 7.35 -6.83
N ARG A 311 -10.14 7.41 -5.97
CA ARG A 311 -9.03 8.37 -6.05
C ARG A 311 -7.70 7.66 -6.14
N TRP A 312 -6.98 7.90 -7.22
CA TRP A 312 -5.62 7.41 -7.35
C TRP A 312 -4.67 8.27 -6.53
N CYS A 313 -3.92 7.64 -5.64
CA CYS A 313 -2.89 8.31 -4.91
C CYS A 313 -1.64 8.41 -5.78
N LEU A 314 -1.58 9.46 -6.60
CA LEU A 314 -0.41 9.78 -7.40
C LEU A 314 0.79 10.00 -6.47
N THR A 315 1.82 9.17 -6.63
CA THR A 315 3.15 9.50 -6.15
C THR A 315 3.70 10.61 -7.03
N GLY A 316 3.93 11.80 -6.46
CA GLY A 316 4.35 12.97 -7.20
C GLY A 316 5.54 12.69 -8.15
N ASN A 317 5.43 13.29 -9.34
CA ASN A 317 6.34 13.35 -10.49
C ASN A 317 6.27 12.24 -11.56
N ALA A 318 5.66 12.63 -12.68
CA ALA A 318 5.59 11.97 -13.98
C ALA A 318 6.93 12.04 -14.74
N ALA A 319 7.94 11.32 -14.25
CA ALA A 319 9.22 11.17 -14.97
C ALA A 319 9.80 9.76 -14.82
N VAL A 320 8.97 8.75 -15.07
CA VAL A 320 9.42 7.49 -15.67
C VAL A 320 8.44 7.25 -16.81
N PRO A 321 8.88 7.29 -18.09
CA PRO A 321 7.97 7.04 -19.21
C PRO A 321 7.39 5.63 -19.06
N ALA A 322 6.16 5.47 -19.57
CA ALA A 322 5.44 4.21 -19.65
C ALA A 322 6.37 3.06 -20.09
N LEU A 323 6.86 2.29 -19.10
CA LEU A 323 7.49 1.01 -19.33
C LEU A 323 6.41 -0.04 -19.11
N ALA A 324 6.05 -0.63 -20.23
CA ALA A 324 4.95 -1.55 -20.47
C ALA A 324 4.76 -2.63 -19.41
N GLN A 325 3.50 -2.91 -19.10
CA GLN A 325 2.84 -4.23 -19.03
C GLN A 325 3.61 -5.46 -18.47
N THR A 326 4.56 -5.27 -17.55
CA THR A 326 5.18 -6.38 -16.80
C THR A 326 4.85 -6.27 -15.31
N THR A 327 4.63 -7.41 -14.66
CA THR A 327 3.99 -7.51 -13.34
C THR A 327 4.80 -6.89 -12.20
N ALA A 328 6.14 -6.78 -12.26
CA ALA A 328 6.93 -6.31 -11.12
C ALA A 328 7.40 -4.83 -11.19
N LEU A 329 7.47 -4.24 -12.38
CA LEU A 329 7.90 -2.84 -12.60
C LEU A 329 7.03 -1.74 -11.95
N PRO A 330 5.68 -1.82 -11.93
CA PRO A 330 4.85 -0.78 -11.31
C PRO A 330 5.12 -0.63 -9.81
N ALA A 331 5.49 -1.71 -9.11
CA ALA A 331 5.83 -1.68 -7.69
C ALA A 331 7.14 -0.89 -7.42
N LEU A 332 8.11 -0.93 -8.33
CA LEU A 332 9.34 -0.16 -8.18
C LEU A 332 9.14 1.34 -8.44
N ALA A 333 8.29 1.71 -9.41
CA ALA A 333 7.93 3.10 -9.66
C ALA A 333 7.22 3.73 -8.45
N GLN A 334 6.40 2.95 -7.73
CA GLN A 334 5.74 3.38 -6.48
C GLN A 334 6.72 3.57 -5.33
N LEU A 335 7.78 2.76 -5.28
CA LEU A 335 8.78 2.84 -4.23
C LEU A 335 9.79 3.95 -4.48
N ALA A 336 10.01 4.40 -5.74
CA ALA A 336 11.04 5.35 -6.18
C ALA A 336 11.19 6.65 -5.35
N TRP A 337 10.21 7.01 -4.51
CA TRP A 337 10.25 8.25 -3.73
C TRP A 337 9.89 8.01 -2.25
N GLY A 338 10.93 8.09 -1.42
CA GLY A 338 10.90 7.94 0.03
C GLY A 338 12.19 8.49 0.66
N GLY A 339 12.72 9.57 0.10
CA GLY A 339 13.89 10.28 0.59
C GLY A 339 13.51 11.70 1.00
N ALA A 340 12.93 11.83 2.18
CA ALA A 340 12.97 13.02 3.04
C ALA A 340 12.34 12.59 4.37
N ALA A 341 13.18 12.25 5.34
CA ALA A 341 12.75 12.26 6.74
C ALA A 341 12.43 13.72 7.14
N PRO A 342 11.54 13.98 8.12
CA PRO A 342 11.74 15.14 8.96
C PRO A 342 13.04 15.01 9.76
#